data_AF-A0AAW8Z3H3-F1
#
_entry.id   AF-A0AAW8Z3H3-F1
#
_cell.length_a   1.000
_cell.length_b   1.000
_cell.length_c   1.000
_cell.angle_alpha   90.00
_cell.angle_beta   90.00
_cell.angle_gamma   90.00
#
_symmetry.space_group_name_H-M   'P 1'
#
loop_
_entity.id
_entity.type
_entity.pdbx_description
1 polymer ?
#
loop_
_entity_poly.entity_id
_entity_poly.type
_entity_poly.pdbx_seq_one_letter_code
_entity_poly.pdbx_strand_id
1 'polypeptide(L)'
;MSTLPSSHQTSLQIRLGQYSAAGRKESNQDFHGAAVPEGYLAQQKGIACAIADGISSSNVSHIASETAVSSFLADYFSTPDSWSVKTSVDRVIRATNSWLYAQTQQSQGRVDKDRGYVCTFSALVFKHETVHLFHIGDARIYRLREQQLEQLSVDHRVWLSSRESYLSRALGVAQKVEVDYLSLPLAQDDIFLLMTDGVYEYLSDSQIIEALHSPETLDLDPVAEMLVHLADAQGSPDNLTLQIVQVQQLPQQAQSQFQPSHNQLSLTPDLSIGQQFEGYRIQNVLHQNHRSRLYLAWDETRQQQLVIKIPSLDLTQDAQALERFLLEEWVAKRIQHPQVLAAYPHQRSKSYYFQTYEYLSGQTLNTWLHQQRQPIALETAIQITEQIIKGLQAFHRLDMLHQDIRPENIMLNAQLEPKLIDFGATLVKGISEFQSQHAAALGTLAFMAPEYFCSRPVSTRSDQFSLAVVLYYVLSKQLPYGTELARCQTLKQLKTVRYHSILEYRPDIPVWIDGALHKALALMPNERYEVLSEFLYDLKHPNRYFLKPVQSSLLDKNPVRFWQAVSAMLFLCLLLSLALMFSV
;
A
#
# COMPACT_ATOMS: atom_id res chain seq x y z
N MET A 1 -2.42 55.87 3.67
CA MET A 1 -3.02 55.43 2.39
C MET A 1 -1.87 55.02 1.49
N SER A 2 -1.70 53.78 1.05
CA SER A 2 -2.65 52.69 0.82
C SER A 2 -2.31 51.44 1.63
N THR A 3 -3.35 50.90 2.25
CA THR A 3 -3.45 49.54 2.77
C THR A 3 -3.31 48.55 1.62
N LEU A 4 -2.41 47.58 1.75
CA LEU A 4 -2.44 46.35 0.97
C LEU A 4 -3.83 45.71 1.17
N PRO A 5 -4.56 45.34 0.10
CA PRO A 5 -5.82 44.63 0.27
C PRO A 5 -5.52 43.26 0.89
N SER A 6 -6.18 42.99 2.00
CA SER A 6 -6.24 41.70 2.68
C SER A 6 -6.53 40.59 1.67
N SER A 7 -5.77 39.50 1.76
CA SER A 7 -5.99 38.25 1.03
C SER A 7 -7.47 37.88 1.00
N HIS A 8 -8.07 37.81 -0.19
CA HIS A 8 -9.43 37.31 -0.39
C HIS A 8 -9.57 35.90 0.22
N GLN A 9 -10.26 35.79 1.37
CA GLN A 9 -10.58 34.53 2.04
C GLN A 9 -11.58 33.73 1.19
N THR A 10 -11.05 32.84 0.35
CA THR A 10 -11.81 32.01 -0.60
C THR A 10 -11.96 30.55 -0.14
N SER A 11 -11.54 30.21 1.09
CA SER A 11 -11.54 28.84 1.61
C SER A 11 -12.64 28.61 2.65
N LEU A 12 -13.14 27.36 2.72
CA LEU A 12 -14.00 26.87 3.80
C LEU A 12 -13.32 27.09 5.16
N GLN A 13 -14.06 27.64 6.13
CA GLN A 13 -13.60 27.82 7.51
C GLN A 13 -14.47 27.03 8.49
N ILE A 14 -13.82 26.34 9.42
CA ILE A 14 -14.48 25.59 10.49
C ILE A 14 -13.93 26.00 11.86
N ARG A 15 -14.73 25.78 12.90
CA ARG A 15 -14.26 25.60 14.28
C ARG A 15 -14.29 24.12 14.62
N LEU A 16 -13.25 23.66 15.29
CA LEU A 16 -13.13 22.29 15.78
C LEU A 16 -13.04 22.34 17.31
N GLY A 17 -13.73 21.42 17.97
CA GLY A 17 -13.57 21.11 19.38
C GLY A 17 -13.53 19.61 19.57
N GLN A 18 -12.68 19.09 20.43
CA GLN A 18 -12.53 17.66 20.61
C GLN A 18 -12.01 17.33 22.01
N TYR A 19 -12.53 16.24 22.57
CA TYR A 19 -12.10 15.74 23.85
C TYR A 19 -12.24 14.23 23.91
N SER A 20 -11.30 13.57 24.58
CA SER A 20 -11.30 12.12 24.76
C SER A 20 -10.76 11.77 26.13
N ALA A 21 -11.46 10.88 26.84
CA ALA A 21 -11.10 10.44 28.16
C ALA A 21 -11.24 8.91 28.29
N ALA A 22 -10.33 8.32 29.07
CA ALA A 22 -10.43 6.91 29.44
C ALA A 22 -11.68 6.61 30.29
N GLY A 23 -12.27 7.64 30.91
CA GLY A 23 -13.39 7.48 31.84
C GLY A 23 -12.98 6.63 33.04
N ARG A 24 -13.71 5.53 33.25
CA ARG A 24 -13.50 4.59 34.37
C ARG A 24 -12.57 3.43 34.03
N LYS A 25 -12.11 3.33 32.78
CA LYS A 25 -11.17 2.30 32.32
C LYS A 25 -9.72 2.70 32.62
N GLU A 26 -8.83 1.71 32.66
CA GLU A 26 -7.39 1.94 32.86
C GLU A 26 -6.70 2.59 31.66
N SER A 27 -7.23 2.37 30.45
CA SER A 27 -6.69 2.90 29.20
C SER A 27 -7.79 3.46 28.31
N ASN A 28 -7.44 4.50 27.55
CA ASN A 28 -8.30 5.01 26.49
C ASN A 28 -8.09 4.21 25.20
N GLN A 29 -9.12 3.48 24.77
CA GLN A 29 -9.11 2.72 23.52
C GLN A 29 -9.70 3.51 22.35
N ASP A 30 -10.32 4.65 22.63
CA ASP A 30 -10.77 5.60 21.61
C ASP A 30 -9.60 6.43 21.09
N PHE A 31 -9.72 6.83 19.82
CA PHE A 31 -8.81 7.79 19.21
C PHE A 31 -9.58 8.71 18.27
N HIS A 32 -9.17 9.97 18.22
CA HIS A 32 -9.74 10.97 17.32
C HIS A 32 -8.64 11.83 16.71
N GLY A 33 -8.95 12.48 15.61
CA GLY A 33 -8.05 13.42 14.98
C GLY A 33 -8.72 14.26 13.91
N ALA A 34 -8.06 15.36 13.55
CA ALA A 34 -8.48 16.23 12.47
C ALA A 34 -7.26 16.77 11.73
N ALA A 35 -7.44 17.00 10.44
CA ALA A 35 -6.45 17.61 9.57
C ALA A 35 -7.10 18.79 8.84
N VAL A 36 -6.68 20.00 9.22
CA VAL A 36 -7.10 21.28 8.65
C VAL A 36 -5.93 21.86 7.86
N PRO A 37 -5.69 21.40 6.62
CA PRO A 37 -4.58 21.91 5.83
C PRO A 37 -4.83 23.36 5.42
N GLU A 38 -3.77 24.05 5.03
CA GLU A 38 -3.83 25.40 4.45
C GLU A 38 -3.49 25.39 2.94
N GLY A 39 -3.82 26.47 2.26
CA GLY A 39 -3.45 26.72 0.87
C GLY A 39 -4.02 25.68 -0.11
N TYR A 40 -3.15 25.12 -0.95
CA TYR A 40 -3.53 24.22 -2.04
C TYR A 40 -4.26 22.95 -1.57
N LEU A 41 -3.74 22.31 -0.51
CA LEU A 41 -4.33 21.08 0.02
C LEU A 41 -5.73 21.33 0.58
N ALA A 42 -5.95 22.47 1.23
CA ALA A 42 -7.27 22.89 1.69
C ALA A 42 -8.28 23.03 0.56
N GLN A 43 -7.87 23.59 -0.58
CA GLN A 43 -8.73 23.77 -1.73
C GLN A 43 -9.06 22.43 -2.43
N GLN A 44 -8.08 21.54 -2.58
CA GLN A 44 -8.28 20.29 -3.33
C GLN A 44 -8.80 19.12 -2.51
N LYS A 45 -8.38 19.00 -1.25
CA LYS A 45 -8.71 17.87 -0.38
C LYS A 45 -9.67 18.27 0.73
N GLY A 46 -9.83 19.58 1.00
CA GLY A 46 -10.71 20.04 2.04
C GLY A 46 -10.14 19.77 3.43
N ILE A 47 -11.03 19.56 4.39
CA ILE A 47 -10.73 19.33 5.79
C ILE A 47 -11.25 17.95 6.17
N ALA A 48 -10.48 17.15 6.90
CA ALA A 48 -10.85 15.79 7.28
C ALA A 48 -10.82 15.62 8.80
N CYS A 49 -11.84 14.96 9.35
CA CYS A 49 -11.98 14.64 10.76
C CYS A 49 -12.34 13.15 10.89
N ALA A 50 -11.83 12.46 11.90
CA ALA A 50 -12.14 11.06 12.13
C ALA A 50 -12.08 10.68 13.61
N ILE A 51 -12.88 9.68 13.97
CA ILE A 51 -12.94 9.03 15.27
C ILE A 51 -12.93 7.51 15.05
N ALA A 52 -12.31 6.79 15.97
CA ALA A 52 -12.33 5.34 16.02
C ALA A 52 -12.39 4.89 17.48
N ASP A 53 -13.20 3.88 17.74
CA ASP A 53 -13.32 3.22 19.05
C ASP A 53 -12.77 1.78 18.92
N GLY A 54 -11.80 1.46 19.77
CA GLY A 54 -11.22 0.14 19.84
C GLY A 54 -12.06 -0.81 20.70
N ILE A 55 -12.36 -2.01 20.21
CA ILE A 55 -13.21 -2.96 20.97
C ILE A 55 -12.69 -3.22 22.40
N SER A 56 -13.60 -3.11 23.37
CA SER A 56 -13.33 -3.24 24.80
C SER A 56 -12.65 -4.56 25.19
N SER A 57 -12.93 -5.64 24.47
CA SER A 57 -12.44 -6.99 24.80
C SER A 57 -10.95 -7.20 24.47
N SER A 58 -10.36 -6.34 23.63
CA SER A 58 -9.00 -6.49 23.13
C SER A 58 -8.02 -5.55 23.81
N ASN A 59 -6.85 -6.07 24.20
CA ASN A 59 -5.77 -5.28 24.79
C ASN A 59 -4.94 -4.49 23.76
N VAL A 60 -5.14 -4.74 22.46
CA VAL A 60 -4.45 -4.06 21.35
C VAL A 60 -5.38 -3.17 20.54
N SER A 61 -6.64 -3.01 20.96
CA SER A 61 -7.64 -2.24 20.22
C SER A 61 -7.31 -0.75 20.13
N HIS A 62 -6.64 -0.17 21.14
CA HIS A 62 -6.11 1.20 21.08
C HIS A 62 -5.12 1.42 19.93
N ILE A 63 -4.30 0.41 19.60
CA ILE A 63 -3.40 0.46 18.44
C ILE A 63 -4.21 0.47 17.15
N ALA A 64 -5.32 -0.27 17.11
CA ALA A 64 -6.19 -0.34 15.94
C ALA A 64 -6.88 1.00 15.67
N SER A 65 -7.48 1.62 16.70
CA SER A 65 -8.16 2.92 16.59
C SER A 65 -7.18 4.04 16.23
N GLU A 66 -6.03 4.12 16.91
CA GLU A 66 -4.97 5.08 16.60
C GLU A 66 -4.44 4.92 15.16
N THR A 67 -4.17 3.68 14.75
CA THR A 67 -3.70 3.40 13.38
C THR A 67 -4.76 3.79 12.36
N ALA A 68 -6.04 3.50 12.60
CA ALA A 68 -7.11 3.78 11.67
C ALA A 68 -7.25 5.28 11.38
N VAL A 69 -7.31 6.10 12.43
CA VAL A 69 -7.41 7.56 12.31
C VAL A 69 -6.13 8.17 11.75
N SER A 70 -4.95 7.79 12.28
CA SER A 70 -3.68 8.36 11.84
C SER A 70 -3.36 8.02 10.38
N SER A 71 -3.61 6.78 9.96
CA SER A 71 -3.41 6.37 8.57
C SER A 71 -4.40 7.09 7.65
N PHE A 72 -5.68 7.21 8.05
CA PHE A 72 -6.66 7.96 7.28
C PHE A 72 -6.23 9.41 7.04
N LEU A 73 -5.87 10.13 8.11
CA LEU A 73 -5.48 11.53 8.03
C LEU A 73 -4.14 11.73 7.31
N ALA A 74 -3.22 10.77 7.30
CA ALA A 74 -1.99 10.88 6.53
C ALA A 74 -2.17 10.53 5.04
N ASP A 75 -2.87 9.44 4.75
CA ASP A 75 -2.96 8.87 3.41
C ASP A 75 -4.00 9.59 2.54
N TYR A 76 -5.07 10.13 3.13
CA TYR A 76 -6.12 10.84 2.39
C TYR A 76 -5.57 12.05 1.62
N PHE A 77 -4.72 12.87 2.25
CA PHE A 77 -4.12 14.03 1.58
C PHE A 77 -3.02 13.64 0.60
N SER A 78 -2.55 12.40 0.66
CA SER A 78 -1.58 11.84 -0.27
C SER A 78 -2.23 11.22 -1.51
N THR A 79 -3.55 11.05 -1.54
CA THR A 79 -4.23 10.44 -2.70
C THR A 79 -4.12 11.32 -3.96
N PRO A 80 -4.23 10.74 -5.17
CA PRO A 80 -4.22 11.51 -6.42
C PRO A 80 -5.32 12.57 -6.47
N ASP A 81 -5.04 13.73 -7.07
CA ASP A 81 -5.98 14.87 -7.11
C ASP A 81 -7.20 14.61 -8.01
N SER A 82 -7.06 13.69 -8.96
CA SER A 82 -8.16 13.26 -9.84
C SER A 82 -9.15 12.32 -9.16
N TRP A 83 -8.81 11.74 -7.99
CA TRP A 83 -9.73 10.88 -7.27
C TRP A 83 -10.79 11.70 -6.55
N SER A 84 -12.05 11.26 -6.66
CA SER A 84 -13.14 11.80 -5.84
C SER A 84 -12.84 11.58 -4.35
N VAL A 85 -13.52 12.34 -3.48
CA VAL A 85 -13.41 12.14 -2.02
C VAL A 85 -13.80 10.71 -1.67
N LYS A 86 -14.93 10.21 -2.20
CA LYS A 86 -15.38 8.83 -2.01
C LYS A 86 -14.32 7.80 -2.40
N THR A 87 -13.75 7.92 -3.60
CA THR A 87 -12.71 7.00 -4.09
C THR A 87 -11.46 7.06 -3.23
N SER A 88 -11.03 8.26 -2.83
CA SER A 88 -9.85 8.46 -1.98
C SER A 88 -10.02 7.78 -0.62
N VAL A 89 -11.14 8.06 0.05
CA VAL A 89 -11.40 7.50 1.38
C VAL A 89 -11.61 5.99 1.33
N ASP A 90 -12.38 5.48 0.36
CA ASP A 90 -12.58 4.03 0.19
C ASP A 90 -11.25 3.28 -0.02
N ARG A 91 -10.34 3.81 -0.86
CA ARG A 91 -9.00 3.23 -1.09
C ARG A 91 -8.17 3.21 0.20
N VAL A 92 -8.14 4.33 0.92
CA VAL A 92 -7.39 4.48 2.17
C VAL A 92 -7.91 3.55 3.26
N ILE A 93 -9.23 3.49 3.45
CA ILE A 93 -9.86 2.61 4.44
C ILE A 93 -9.61 1.15 4.08
N ARG A 94 -9.73 0.75 2.81
CA ARG A 94 -9.46 -0.64 2.39
C ARG A 94 -8.03 -1.07 2.64
N ALA A 95 -7.05 -0.20 2.35
CA ALA A 95 -5.64 -0.48 2.65
C ALA A 95 -5.41 -0.61 4.17
N THR A 96 -5.97 0.31 4.95
CA THR A 96 -5.90 0.29 6.41
C THR A 96 -6.54 -0.97 7.01
N ASN A 97 -7.74 -1.35 6.53
CA ASN A 97 -8.41 -2.58 6.92
C ASN A 97 -7.59 -3.82 6.59
N SER A 98 -6.97 -3.87 5.41
CA SER A 98 -6.13 -5.00 5.03
C SER A 98 -4.95 -5.18 5.97
N TRP A 99 -4.33 -4.08 6.41
CA TRP A 99 -3.24 -4.11 7.37
C TRP A 99 -3.70 -4.57 8.75
N LEU A 100 -4.78 -3.97 9.28
CA LEU A 100 -5.36 -4.37 10.57
C LEU A 100 -5.77 -5.84 10.59
N TYR A 101 -6.40 -6.32 9.51
CA TYR A 101 -6.76 -7.73 9.34
C TYR A 101 -5.52 -8.63 9.33
N ALA A 102 -4.45 -8.24 8.63
CA ALA A 102 -3.20 -8.99 8.62
C ALA A 102 -2.57 -9.09 10.03
N GLN A 103 -2.58 -8.00 10.81
CA GLN A 103 -2.11 -8.00 12.20
C GLN A 103 -2.97 -8.91 13.09
N THR A 104 -4.30 -8.89 12.92
CA THR A 104 -5.22 -9.80 13.61
C THR A 104 -4.90 -11.26 13.29
N GLN A 105 -4.61 -11.60 12.02
CA GLN A 105 -4.27 -12.97 11.62
C GLN A 105 -2.90 -13.45 12.12
N GLN A 106 -1.96 -12.54 12.38
CA GLN A 106 -0.62 -12.85 12.89
C GLN A 106 -0.57 -12.92 14.43
N SER A 107 -1.61 -12.48 15.12
CA SER A 107 -1.70 -12.44 16.58
C SER A 107 -2.63 -13.52 17.14
N GLN A 108 -2.81 -13.53 18.48
CA GLN A 108 -3.81 -14.39 19.14
C GLN A 108 -5.24 -14.07 18.65
N GLY A 109 -5.44 -12.88 18.06
CA GLY A 109 -6.67 -12.45 17.38
C GLY A 109 -7.16 -13.36 16.26
N ARG A 110 -6.30 -14.26 15.74
CA ARG A 110 -6.68 -15.25 14.73
C ARG A 110 -7.71 -16.27 15.24
N VAL A 111 -7.58 -16.68 16.50
CA VAL A 111 -8.44 -17.72 17.12
C VAL A 111 -9.58 -17.07 17.88
N ASP A 112 -9.30 -15.93 18.52
CA ASP A 112 -10.26 -15.18 19.32
C ASP A 112 -10.37 -13.75 18.78
N LYS A 113 -11.48 -13.44 18.11
CA LYS A 113 -11.70 -12.12 17.49
C LYS A 113 -11.74 -10.99 18.54
N ASP A 114 -12.06 -11.33 19.78
CA ASP A 114 -12.06 -10.40 20.91
C ASP A 114 -10.65 -9.96 21.33
N ARG A 115 -9.60 -10.51 20.73
CA ARG A 115 -8.20 -10.12 20.96
C ARG A 115 -7.51 -9.57 19.70
N GLY A 116 -8.31 -9.18 18.70
CA GLY A 116 -7.83 -8.68 17.43
C GLY A 116 -7.50 -7.19 17.42
N TYR A 117 -6.82 -6.75 16.36
CA TYR A 117 -6.67 -5.34 15.99
C TYR A 117 -7.96 -4.89 15.31
N VAL A 118 -8.98 -4.61 16.10
CA VAL A 118 -10.34 -4.31 15.64
C VAL A 118 -10.82 -2.99 16.24
N CYS A 119 -11.42 -2.14 15.40
CA CYS A 119 -11.99 -0.86 15.82
C CYS A 119 -13.17 -0.46 14.92
N THR A 120 -14.02 0.43 15.43
CA THR A 120 -14.96 1.21 14.63
C THR A 120 -14.21 2.31 13.89
N PHE A 121 -14.88 2.95 12.93
CA PHE A 121 -14.31 4.09 12.21
C PHE A 121 -15.42 4.97 11.63
N SER A 122 -15.39 6.24 12.01
CA SER A 122 -16.31 7.27 11.54
C SER A 122 -15.50 8.48 11.09
N ALA A 123 -15.77 9.00 9.89
CA ALA A 123 -15.04 10.14 9.35
C ALA A 123 -15.94 11.12 8.59
N LEU A 124 -15.58 12.40 8.66
CA LEU A 124 -16.15 13.48 7.89
C LEU A 124 -15.07 14.16 7.05
N VAL A 125 -15.37 14.40 5.78
CA VAL A 125 -14.55 15.22 4.89
C VAL A 125 -15.37 16.38 4.37
N PHE A 126 -14.96 17.59 4.72
CA PHE A 126 -15.57 18.83 4.28
C PHE A 126 -14.81 19.36 3.08
N LYS A 127 -15.43 19.36 1.89
CA LYS A 127 -14.80 19.83 0.66
C LYS A 127 -15.79 20.69 -0.13
N HIS A 128 -15.37 21.90 -0.48
CA HIS A 128 -16.22 22.91 -1.12
C HIS A 128 -17.50 23.18 -0.32
N GLU A 129 -18.68 22.93 -0.90
CA GLU A 129 -20.00 23.10 -0.29
C GLU A 129 -20.62 21.74 0.10
N THR A 130 -19.81 20.69 0.27
CA THR A 130 -20.28 19.33 0.54
C THR A 130 -19.51 18.72 1.71
N VAL A 131 -20.25 18.02 2.58
CA VAL A 131 -19.67 17.10 3.57
C VAL A 131 -19.86 15.68 3.10
N HIS A 132 -18.80 14.90 3.20
CA HIS A 132 -18.77 13.46 2.89
C HIS A 132 -18.58 12.69 4.19
N LEU A 133 -19.51 11.79 4.48
CA LEU A 133 -19.55 10.94 5.66
C LEU A 133 -19.15 9.52 5.30
N PHE A 134 -18.30 8.92 6.12
CA PHE A 134 -17.89 7.52 6.02
C PHE A 134 -18.03 6.86 7.38
N HIS A 135 -18.67 5.71 7.44
CA HIS A 135 -19.02 5.08 8.71
C HIS A 135 -18.92 3.55 8.68
N ILE A 136 -18.34 2.99 9.75
CA ILE A 136 -18.16 1.57 10.03
C ILE A 136 -18.23 1.40 11.55
N GLY A 137 -19.08 0.52 12.08
CA GLY A 137 -19.26 0.32 13.52
C GLY A 137 -20.46 1.06 14.09
N ASP A 138 -20.40 1.47 15.35
CA ASP A 138 -21.52 2.06 16.11
C ASP A 138 -21.24 3.48 16.64
N ALA A 139 -20.04 4.04 16.42
CA ALA A 139 -19.79 5.46 16.66
C ALA A 139 -20.74 6.34 15.82
N ARG A 140 -21.44 7.28 16.45
CA ARG A 140 -22.50 8.04 15.77
C ARG A 140 -22.03 9.38 15.25
N ILE A 141 -22.59 9.75 14.11
CA ILE A 141 -22.40 11.06 13.49
C ILE A 141 -23.75 11.79 13.44
N TYR A 142 -23.79 12.99 14.01
CA TYR A 142 -24.96 13.85 14.05
C TYR A 142 -24.72 15.16 13.31
N ARG A 143 -25.81 15.78 12.84
CA ARG A 143 -25.84 17.17 12.37
C ARG A 143 -26.87 17.95 13.18
N LEU A 144 -26.46 19.09 13.71
CA LEU A 144 -27.33 20.09 14.29
C LEU A 144 -27.50 21.24 13.30
N ARG A 145 -28.74 21.44 12.83
CA ARG A 145 -29.13 22.56 11.96
C ARG A 145 -30.48 23.10 12.46
N GLU A 146 -30.59 24.42 12.62
CA GLU A 146 -31.85 25.06 13.04
C GLU A 146 -32.46 24.43 14.31
N GLN A 147 -31.61 24.10 15.30
CA GLN A 147 -31.98 23.42 16.55
C GLN A 147 -32.50 21.99 16.42
N GLN A 148 -32.42 21.39 15.23
CA GLN A 148 -32.73 19.99 15.01
C GLN A 148 -31.45 19.16 14.98
N LEU A 149 -31.33 18.24 15.93
CA LEU A 149 -30.26 17.25 15.98
C LEU A 149 -30.69 16.00 15.21
N GLU A 150 -30.04 15.72 14.10
CA GLU A 150 -30.31 14.59 13.21
C GLU A 150 -29.15 13.61 13.23
N GLN A 151 -29.43 12.33 13.51
CA GLN A 151 -28.45 11.26 13.35
C GLN A 151 -28.29 10.91 11.86
N LEU A 152 -27.06 10.99 11.35
CA LEU A 152 -26.72 10.72 9.95
C LEU A 152 -26.15 9.32 9.70
N SER A 153 -25.52 8.71 10.71
CA SER A 153 -24.96 7.36 10.64
C SER A 153 -25.99 6.30 11.04
N VAL A 154 -25.78 5.06 10.58
CA VAL A 154 -26.59 3.90 10.99
C VAL A 154 -25.70 2.93 11.76
N ASP A 155 -26.07 2.62 13.00
CA ASP A 155 -25.27 1.79 13.89
C ASP A 155 -25.16 0.35 13.37
N HIS A 156 -23.92 -0.14 13.24
CA HIS A 156 -23.61 -1.51 12.83
C HIS A 156 -23.43 -2.44 14.04
N ARG A 157 -24.50 -2.57 14.83
CA ARG A 157 -24.51 -3.34 16.07
C ARG A 157 -25.65 -4.37 16.05
N VAL A 158 -25.37 -5.60 16.45
CA VAL A 158 -26.39 -6.64 16.59
C VAL A 158 -26.50 -7.05 18.05
N TRP A 159 -27.74 -7.07 18.54
CA TRP A 159 -28.06 -7.38 19.92
C TRP A 159 -28.35 -8.89 20.05
N LEU A 160 -27.57 -9.58 20.88
CA LEU A 160 -27.79 -10.97 21.26
C LEU A 160 -28.72 -11.08 22.47
N SER A 161 -28.70 -10.06 23.35
CA SER A 161 -29.58 -9.93 24.51
C SER A 161 -29.79 -8.44 24.85
N SER A 162 -30.54 -8.13 25.90
CA SER A 162 -30.71 -6.75 26.39
C SER A 162 -29.44 -6.11 26.96
N ARG A 163 -28.34 -6.86 27.08
CA ARG A 163 -27.05 -6.41 27.65
C ARG A 163 -25.84 -6.74 26.79
N GLU A 164 -25.99 -7.62 25.80
CA GLU A 164 -24.88 -8.07 24.96
C GLU A 164 -25.14 -7.73 23.50
N SER A 165 -24.15 -7.07 22.91
CA SER A 165 -24.16 -6.57 21.56
C SER A 165 -22.80 -6.81 20.92
N TYR A 166 -22.77 -7.11 19.63
CA TYR A 166 -21.54 -7.22 18.87
C TYR A 166 -21.55 -6.30 17.65
N LEU A 167 -20.37 -5.84 17.25
CA LEU A 167 -20.20 -5.09 16.01
C LEU A 167 -20.43 -6.02 14.82
N SER A 168 -21.42 -5.70 13.98
CA SER A 168 -21.66 -6.41 12.73
C SER A 168 -20.68 -5.99 11.63
N ARG A 169 -20.13 -4.77 11.73
CA ARG A 169 -19.07 -4.25 10.85
C ARG A 169 -18.05 -3.48 11.68
N ALA A 170 -16.78 -3.80 11.49
CA ALA A 170 -15.65 -3.11 12.09
C ALA A 170 -14.39 -3.33 11.24
N LEU A 171 -13.42 -2.43 11.36
CA LEU A 171 -12.12 -2.58 10.73
C LEU A 171 -11.36 -3.75 11.35
N GLY A 172 -10.59 -4.48 10.55
CA GLY A 172 -9.72 -5.57 11.01
C GLY A 172 -10.43 -6.90 11.30
N VAL A 173 -11.77 -6.95 11.29
CA VAL A 173 -12.55 -8.19 11.55
C VAL A 173 -12.51 -9.15 10.36
N ALA A 174 -12.64 -8.61 9.15
CA ALA A 174 -12.70 -9.37 7.91
C ALA A 174 -11.78 -8.75 6.85
N GLN A 175 -11.37 -9.58 5.88
CA GLN A 175 -10.48 -9.15 4.80
C GLN A 175 -11.10 -8.01 3.96
N LYS A 176 -12.43 -8.03 3.78
CA LYS A 176 -13.18 -6.98 3.11
C LYS A 176 -14.03 -6.24 4.13
N VAL A 177 -14.12 -4.93 3.98
CA VAL A 177 -15.00 -4.08 4.76
C VAL A 177 -15.90 -3.29 3.81
N GLU A 178 -17.17 -3.19 4.20
CA GLU A 178 -18.14 -2.32 3.55
C GLU A 178 -18.18 -1.01 4.32
N VAL A 179 -18.05 0.10 3.59
CA VAL A 179 -18.03 1.45 4.16
C VAL A 179 -19.32 2.14 3.77
N ASP A 180 -20.11 2.53 4.76
CA ASP A 180 -21.29 3.35 4.49
C ASP A 180 -20.84 4.75 4.06
N TYR A 181 -21.49 5.29 3.04
CA TYR A 181 -21.15 6.57 2.45
C TYR A 181 -22.39 7.44 2.25
N LEU A 182 -22.33 8.67 2.75
CA LEU A 182 -23.35 9.69 2.55
C LEU A 182 -22.68 11.01 2.16
N SER A 183 -23.29 11.78 1.26
CA SER A 183 -22.84 13.14 0.91
C SER A 183 -23.98 14.12 0.98
N LEU A 184 -23.77 15.23 1.68
CA LEU A 184 -24.78 16.23 1.97
C LEU A 184 -24.26 17.64 1.67
N PRO A 185 -25.13 18.57 1.22
CA PRO A 185 -24.76 19.98 1.08
C PRO A 185 -24.54 20.63 2.45
N LEU A 186 -23.49 21.43 2.54
CA LEU A 186 -23.15 22.24 3.72
C LEU A 186 -23.94 23.53 3.74
N ALA A 187 -24.35 23.94 4.93
CA ALA A 187 -24.83 25.29 5.23
C ALA A 187 -23.90 25.97 6.23
N GLN A 188 -23.88 27.30 6.21
CA GLN A 188 -23.24 28.08 7.26
C GLN A 188 -23.90 27.77 8.61
N ASP A 189 -23.09 27.72 9.67
CA ASP A 189 -23.49 27.42 11.05
C ASP A 189 -23.94 25.97 11.30
N ASP A 190 -23.84 25.08 10.30
CA ASP A 190 -23.98 23.63 10.52
C ASP A 190 -22.97 23.17 11.58
N ILE A 191 -23.44 22.41 12.57
CA ILE A 191 -22.58 21.73 13.55
C ILE A 191 -22.69 20.23 13.35
N PHE A 192 -21.54 19.57 13.22
CA PHE A 192 -21.43 18.12 13.14
C PHE A 192 -20.81 17.58 14.42
N LEU A 193 -21.32 16.46 14.91
CA LEU A 193 -20.84 15.80 16.11
C LEU A 193 -20.46 14.37 15.77
N LEU A 194 -19.26 13.93 16.17
CA LEU A 194 -18.83 12.53 16.14
C LEU A 194 -18.68 12.04 17.58
N MET A 195 -19.38 10.97 17.95
CA MET A 195 -19.46 10.51 19.34
C MET A 195 -19.30 8.99 19.44
N THR A 196 -18.59 8.52 20.46
CA THR A 196 -18.59 7.11 20.90
C THR A 196 -19.77 6.81 21.82
N ASP A 197 -20.06 5.53 22.03
CA ASP A 197 -21.20 5.05 22.82
C ASP A 197 -21.12 5.48 24.29
N GLY A 198 -19.91 5.58 24.83
CA GLY A 198 -19.65 6.17 26.13
C GLY A 198 -20.14 7.60 26.31
N VAL A 199 -20.40 8.34 25.22
CA VAL A 199 -20.98 9.70 25.24
C VAL A 199 -22.46 9.67 24.86
N TYR A 200 -22.80 9.18 23.66
CA TYR A 200 -24.15 9.36 23.12
C TYR A 200 -25.23 8.53 23.84
N GLU A 201 -24.88 7.45 24.53
CA GLU A 201 -25.86 6.65 25.31
C GLU A 201 -26.26 7.34 26.63
N TYR A 202 -25.47 8.31 27.09
CA TYR A 202 -25.61 8.96 28.41
C TYR A 202 -26.00 10.44 28.32
N LEU A 203 -26.12 11.00 27.12
CA LEU A 203 -26.55 12.37 26.90
C LEU A 203 -27.87 12.42 26.13
N SER A 204 -28.78 13.27 26.58
CA SER A 204 -30.00 13.58 25.84
C SER A 204 -29.76 14.66 24.77
N ASP A 205 -30.53 14.61 23.68
CA ASP A 205 -30.49 15.62 22.61
C ASP A 205 -30.64 17.05 23.16
N SER A 206 -31.48 17.25 24.17
CA SER A 206 -31.66 18.55 24.82
C SER A 206 -30.40 19.07 25.51
N GLN A 207 -29.65 18.19 26.19
CA GLN A 207 -28.40 18.58 26.86
C GLN A 207 -27.32 18.96 25.85
N ILE A 208 -27.22 18.21 24.75
CA ILE A 208 -26.29 18.49 23.66
C ILE A 208 -26.61 19.84 23.02
N ILE A 209 -27.88 20.07 22.68
CA ILE A 209 -28.35 21.31 22.08
C ILE A 209 -28.08 22.49 23.02
N GLU A 210 -28.41 22.40 24.32
CA GLU A 210 -28.19 23.47 25.29
C GLU A 210 -26.71 23.85 25.41
N ALA A 211 -25.82 22.85 25.50
CA ALA A 211 -24.37 23.07 25.57
C ALA A 211 -23.81 23.82 24.36
N LEU A 212 -24.30 23.49 23.15
CA LEU A 212 -23.84 24.08 21.89
C LEU A 212 -24.40 25.49 21.64
N HIS A 213 -25.46 25.90 22.35
CA HIS A 213 -26.06 27.23 22.22
C HIS A 213 -25.47 28.28 23.18
N SER A 214 -24.56 27.89 24.09
CA SER A 214 -23.97 28.83 25.05
C SER A 214 -23.21 29.95 24.32
N PRO A 215 -23.60 31.25 24.46
CA PRO A 215 -23.15 32.33 23.57
C PRO A 215 -21.67 32.78 23.67
N GLU A 216 -20.81 32.10 24.44
CA GLU A 216 -19.52 32.67 24.87
C GLU A 216 -18.27 31.90 24.46
N THR A 217 -18.38 30.75 23.79
CA THR A 217 -17.19 29.95 23.49
C THR A 217 -16.65 30.22 22.07
N LEU A 218 -15.59 31.02 22.01
CA LEU A 218 -14.72 31.10 20.81
C LEU A 218 -14.06 29.73 20.52
N ASP A 219 -13.93 28.88 21.54
CA ASP A 219 -13.27 27.59 21.53
C ASP A 219 -14.27 26.46 21.84
N LEU A 220 -14.31 25.44 20.98
CA LEU A 220 -15.23 24.30 21.13
C LEU A 220 -14.63 23.17 21.99
N ASP A 221 -13.32 23.18 22.29
CA ASP A 221 -12.68 22.16 23.14
C ASP A 221 -13.30 22.11 24.55
N PRO A 222 -13.51 23.24 25.27
CA PRO A 222 -14.18 23.23 26.58
C PRO A 222 -15.62 22.71 26.54
N VAL A 223 -16.32 22.91 25.42
CA VAL A 223 -17.68 22.41 25.24
C VAL A 223 -17.66 20.88 25.09
N ALA A 224 -16.70 20.35 24.32
CA ALA A 224 -16.51 18.91 24.19
C ALA A 224 -16.13 18.27 25.54
N GLU A 225 -15.20 18.87 26.27
CA GLU A 225 -14.79 18.42 27.61
C GLU A 225 -15.97 18.42 28.60
N MET A 226 -16.76 19.49 28.62
CA MET A 226 -17.94 19.59 29.48
C MET A 226 -18.97 18.48 29.19
N LEU A 227 -19.27 18.22 27.92
CA LEU A 227 -20.23 17.18 27.53
C LEU A 227 -19.72 15.78 27.89
N VAL A 228 -18.42 15.51 27.71
CA VAL A 228 -17.80 14.24 28.11
C VAL A 228 -17.85 14.06 29.62
N HIS A 229 -17.51 15.08 30.41
CA HIS A 229 -17.62 15.01 31.87
C HIS A 229 -19.06 14.83 32.35
N LEU A 230 -20.04 15.42 31.65
CA LEU A 230 -21.45 15.22 31.96
C LEU A 230 -21.88 13.77 31.71
N ALA A 231 -21.40 13.13 30.64
CA ALA A 231 -21.66 11.71 30.37
C ALA A 231 -21.01 10.78 31.42
N ASP A 232 -19.76 11.05 31.83
CA ASP A 232 -19.08 10.30 32.89
C ASP A 232 -19.79 10.45 34.26
N ALA A 233 -20.22 11.68 34.59
CA ALA A 233 -20.99 11.96 35.79
C ALA A 233 -22.36 11.25 35.79
N GLN A 234 -22.95 11.04 34.61
CA GLN A 234 -24.21 10.28 34.44
C GLN A 234 -24.01 8.75 34.45
N GLY A 235 -22.78 8.27 34.63
CA GLY A 235 -22.53 6.86 34.90
C GLY A 235 -21.88 6.06 33.78
N SER A 236 -21.38 6.71 32.72
CA SER A 236 -20.75 6.01 31.60
C SER A 236 -19.62 5.07 32.05
N PRO A 237 -19.66 3.78 31.68
CA PRO A 237 -18.65 2.80 32.04
C PRO A 237 -17.53 2.68 30.99
N ASP A 238 -17.65 3.35 29.84
CA ASP A 238 -16.77 3.18 28.69
C ASP A 238 -15.76 4.33 28.51
N ASN A 239 -14.95 4.26 27.46
CA ASN A 239 -14.18 5.40 26.97
C ASN A 239 -15.13 6.42 26.35
N LEU A 240 -14.79 7.70 26.50
CA LEU A 240 -15.67 8.79 26.12
C LEU A 240 -14.94 9.72 25.17
N THR A 241 -15.42 9.79 23.93
CA THR A 241 -14.83 10.68 22.93
C THR A 241 -15.90 11.43 22.15
N LEU A 242 -15.68 12.73 22.03
CA LEU A 242 -16.56 13.66 21.31
C LEU A 242 -15.72 14.58 20.43
N GLN A 243 -16.12 14.72 19.18
CA GLN A 243 -15.61 15.72 18.24
C GLN A 243 -16.77 16.61 17.76
N ILE A 244 -16.55 17.92 17.75
CA ILE A 244 -17.50 18.96 17.36
C ILE A 244 -16.87 19.75 16.22
N VAL A 245 -17.57 19.82 15.08
CA VAL A 245 -17.14 20.59 13.91
C VAL A 245 -18.21 21.58 13.51
N GLN A 246 -17.96 22.87 13.63
CA GLN A 246 -18.88 23.92 13.21
C GLN A 246 -18.40 24.58 11.92
N VAL A 247 -19.27 24.68 10.92
CA VAL A 247 -19.00 25.42 9.68
C VAL A 247 -19.17 26.92 9.94
N GLN A 248 -18.08 27.68 9.95
CA GLN A 248 -18.14 29.13 10.14
C GLN A 248 -18.47 29.87 8.85
N GLN A 249 -17.87 29.45 7.75
CA GLN A 249 -18.00 30.14 6.47
C GLN A 249 -17.80 29.17 5.31
N LEU A 250 -18.72 29.22 4.34
CA LEU A 250 -18.61 28.50 3.08
C LEU A 250 -17.62 29.20 2.13
N PRO A 251 -16.96 28.46 1.21
CA PRO A 251 -16.12 29.08 0.19
C PRO A 251 -16.91 30.09 -0.64
N GLN A 252 -16.39 31.31 -0.81
CA GLN A 252 -16.98 32.24 -1.79
C GLN A 252 -16.71 31.72 -3.19
N GLN A 253 -17.78 31.43 -3.96
CA GLN A 253 -17.66 31.09 -5.37
C GLN A 253 -16.96 32.24 -6.10
N ALA A 254 -15.71 32.02 -6.52
CA ALA A 254 -15.04 32.95 -7.42
C ALA A 254 -15.86 32.96 -8.73
N GLN A 255 -16.57 34.05 -8.98
CA GLN A 255 -17.15 34.34 -10.29
C GLN A 255 -16.01 34.43 -11.31
N SER A 256 -15.63 33.30 -11.89
CA SER A 256 -14.65 33.22 -12.97
C SER A 256 -15.17 32.24 -14.00
N GLN A 257 -15.53 32.84 -15.13
CA GLN A 257 -16.08 32.23 -16.33
C GLN A 257 -15.23 31.03 -16.78
N PHE A 258 -15.90 29.94 -17.18
CA PHE A 258 -15.33 28.72 -17.75
C PHE A 258 -14.45 27.86 -16.82
N GLN A 259 -15.08 27.11 -15.93
CA GLN A 259 -14.54 25.81 -15.52
C GLN A 259 -15.60 24.73 -15.79
N PRO A 260 -15.39 23.84 -16.77
CA PRO A 260 -16.19 22.63 -16.83
C PRO A 260 -15.82 21.76 -15.61
N SER A 261 -16.83 21.37 -14.85
CA SER A 261 -16.88 20.16 -14.01
C SER A 261 -15.69 19.90 -13.08
N HIS A 262 -15.93 20.06 -11.77
CA HIS A 262 -15.07 19.57 -10.68
C HIS A 262 -14.32 18.25 -11.01
N ASN A 263 -12.99 18.27 -10.83
CA ASN A 263 -12.02 17.15 -10.79
C ASN A 263 -11.45 16.57 -12.10
N GLN A 264 -11.70 17.08 -13.30
CA GLN A 264 -11.12 16.46 -14.49
C GLN A 264 -9.82 17.13 -14.94
N LEU A 265 -8.68 16.60 -14.48
CA LEU A 265 -7.36 16.95 -15.02
C LEU A 265 -7.34 16.71 -16.54
N SER A 266 -6.68 17.61 -17.27
CA SER A 266 -6.52 17.50 -18.72
C SER A 266 -5.35 16.59 -19.10
N LEU A 267 -5.35 16.11 -20.33
CA LEU A 267 -4.21 15.40 -20.89
C LEU A 267 -3.06 16.37 -21.16
N THR A 268 -1.86 15.97 -20.77
CA THR A 268 -0.67 16.78 -20.95
C THR A 268 -0.24 16.76 -22.42
N PRO A 269 -0.03 17.93 -23.06
CA PRO A 269 0.57 17.99 -24.38
C PRO A 269 2.04 17.55 -24.34
N ASP A 270 2.63 17.29 -25.51
CA ASP A 270 4.07 17.05 -25.60
C ASP A 270 4.84 18.30 -25.16
N LEU A 271 5.84 18.09 -24.30
CA LEU A 271 6.59 19.18 -23.68
C LEU A 271 7.94 19.39 -24.39
N SER A 272 8.23 20.64 -24.71
CA SER A 272 9.50 21.03 -25.35
C SER A 272 10.56 21.41 -24.32
N ILE A 273 11.84 21.21 -24.67
CA ILE A 273 12.97 21.68 -23.84
C ILE A 273 12.88 23.21 -23.68
N GLY A 274 13.05 23.69 -22.45
CA GLY A 274 12.94 25.11 -22.08
C GLY A 274 11.51 25.57 -21.74
N GLN A 275 10.49 24.77 -22.03
CA GLN A 275 9.09 25.11 -21.73
C GLN A 275 8.86 25.16 -20.21
N GLN A 276 8.02 26.12 -19.77
CA GLN A 276 7.46 26.16 -18.42
C GLN A 276 6.21 25.28 -18.35
N PHE A 277 6.14 24.40 -17.36
CA PHE A 277 5.06 23.45 -17.16
C PHE A 277 4.78 23.26 -15.66
N GLU A 278 3.59 23.62 -15.19
CA GLU A 278 3.13 23.41 -13.80
C GLU A 278 4.10 24.00 -12.74
N GLY A 279 4.78 25.09 -13.10
CA GLY A 279 5.78 25.77 -12.27
C GLY A 279 7.16 25.09 -12.25
N TYR A 280 7.46 24.27 -13.26
CA TYR A 280 8.76 23.67 -13.50
C TYR A 280 9.25 23.99 -14.92
N ARG A 281 10.57 24.12 -15.08
CA ARG A 281 11.19 24.31 -16.40
C ARG A 281 11.74 23.00 -16.95
N ILE A 282 11.27 22.57 -18.11
CA ILE A 282 11.72 21.33 -18.76
C ILE A 282 13.16 21.49 -19.25
N GLN A 283 14.04 20.58 -18.87
CA GLN A 283 15.46 20.59 -19.23
C GLN A 283 15.80 19.56 -20.31
N ASN A 284 15.27 18.34 -20.22
CA ASN A 284 15.58 17.28 -21.17
C ASN A 284 14.50 16.19 -21.19
N VAL A 285 14.43 15.42 -22.27
CA VAL A 285 13.65 14.16 -22.34
C VAL A 285 14.55 13.03 -21.87
N LEU A 286 14.15 12.33 -20.80
CA LEU A 286 14.91 11.21 -20.24
C LEU A 286 14.54 9.89 -20.91
N HIS A 287 13.24 9.67 -21.13
CA HIS A 287 12.74 8.43 -21.71
C HIS A 287 11.34 8.62 -22.30
N GLN A 288 11.02 7.85 -23.33
CA GLN A 288 9.69 7.79 -23.91
C GLN A 288 9.37 6.36 -24.28
N ASN A 289 8.25 5.85 -23.75
CA ASN A 289 7.71 4.55 -24.09
C ASN A 289 6.19 4.61 -24.30
N HIS A 290 5.60 3.47 -24.65
CA HIS A 290 4.15 3.36 -24.90
C HIS A 290 3.28 3.64 -23.66
N ARG A 291 3.84 3.65 -22.45
CA ARG A 291 3.11 3.92 -21.19
C ARG A 291 3.25 5.36 -20.73
N SER A 292 4.45 5.94 -20.86
CA SER A 292 4.76 7.24 -20.26
C SER A 292 5.95 7.93 -20.93
N ARG A 293 6.01 9.24 -20.71
CA ARG A 293 7.14 10.11 -21.06
C ARG A 293 7.76 10.66 -19.77
N LEU A 294 9.08 10.58 -19.68
CA LEU A 294 9.87 11.07 -18.55
C LEU A 294 10.69 12.28 -18.99
N TYR A 295 10.60 13.36 -18.22
CA TYR A 295 11.33 14.60 -18.45
C TYR A 295 12.16 14.95 -17.22
N LEU A 296 13.38 15.42 -17.45
CA LEU A 296 14.16 16.12 -16.44
C LEU A 296 13.65 17.57 -16.39
N ALA A 297 13.33 18.06 -15.20
CA ALA A 297 12.85 19.42 -15.01
C ALA A 297 13.56 20.11 -13.83
N TRP A 298 13.49 21.44 -13.82
CA TRP A 298 14.04 22.30 -12.79
C TRP A 298 12.91 22.97 -11.99
N ASP A 299 12.92 22.78 -10.67
CA ASP A 299 12.08 23.55 -9.75
C ASP A 299 12.76 24.87 -9.43
N GLU A 300 12.25 25.96 -10.00
CA GLU A 300 12.79 27.30 -9.75
C GLU A 300 12.58 27.77 -8.30
N THR A 301 11.60 27.21 -7.59
CA THR A 301 11.33 27.57 -6.20
C THR A 301 12.31 26.91 -5.24
N ARG A 302 12.57 25.61 -5.43
CA ARG A 302 13.49 24.83 -4.59
C ARG A 302 14.93 24.77 -5.09
N GLN A 303 15.18 25.28 -6.30
CA GLN A 303 16.49 25.26 -6.96
C GLN A 303 17.06 23.82 -7.06
N GLN A 304 16.21 22.87 -7.45
CA GLN A 304 16.55 21.46 -7.51
C GLN A 304 15.98 20.79 -8.78
N GLN A 305 16.68 19.77 -9.27
CA GLN A 305 16.19 18.91 -10.36
C GLN A 305 15.16 17.90 -9.86
N LEU A 306 14.17 17.63 -10.70
CA LEU A 306 13.18 16.58 -10.51
C LEU A 306 12.90 15.85 -11.83
N VAL A 307 12.19 14.73 -11.73
CA VAL A 307 11.66 14.00 -12.88
C VAL A 307 10.16 14.21 -12.95
N ILE A 308 9.66 14.58 -14.14
CA ILE A 308 8.23 14.66 -14.45
C ILE A 308 7.85 13.44 -15.30
N LYS A 309 6.90 12.65 -14.83
CA LYS A 309 6.31 11.53 -15.57
C LYS A 309 4.91 11.91 -16.03
N ILE A 310 4.67 11.75 -17.33
CA ILE A 310 3.40 12.05 -18.00
C ILE A 310 2.88 10.75 -18.64
N PRO A 311 1.59 10.42 -18.53
CA PRO A 311 1.04 9.25 -19.21
C PRO A 311 1.08 9.46 -20.74
N SER A 312 1.31 8.40 -21.51
CA SER A 312 1.17 8.47 -22.96
C SER A 312 -0.30 8.69 -23.37
N LEU A 313 -0.52 9.25 -24.56
CA LEU A 313 -1.88 9.50 -25.07
C LEU A 313 -2.69 8.20 -25.16
N ASP A 314 -2.07 7.12 -25.64
CA ASP A 314 -2.70 5.80 -25.78
C ASP A 314 -3.16 5.24 -24.42
N LEU A 315 -2.37 5.49 -23.37
CA LEU A 315 -2.65 5.00 -22.01
C LEU A 315 -3.89 5.66 -21.40
N THR A 316 -4.24 6.87 -21.84
CA THR A 316 -5.37 7.62 -21.28
C THR A 316 -6.73 7.18 -21.81
N GLN A 317 -6.75 6.40 -22.89
CA GLN A 317 -7.95 5.72 -23.38
C GLN A 317 -8.21 4.39 -22.65
N ASP A 318 -7.21 3.87 -21.93
CA ASP A 318 -7.33 2.69 -21.07
C ASP A 318 -7.50 3.11 -19.61
N ALA A 319 -8.74 3.05 -19.12
CA ALA A 319 -9.08 3.39 -17.74
C ALA A 319 -8.26 2.61 -16.70
N GLN A 320 -7.95 1.33 -16.96
CA GLN A 320 -7.16 0.51 -16.05
C GLN A 320 -5.70 0.96 -16.03
N ALA A 321 -5.17 1.38 -17.18
CA ALA A 321 -3.81 1.88 -17.25
C ALA A 321 -3.68 3.27 -16.60
N LEU A 322 -4.65 4.17 -16.79
CA LEU A 322 -4.70 5.44 -16.07
C LEU A 322 -4.83 5.21 -14.55
N GLU A 323 -5.63 4.23 -14.13
CA GLU A 323 -5.72 3.86 -12.71
C GLU A 323 -4.37 3.40 -12.15
N ARG A 324 -3.63 2.54 -12.88
CA ARG A 324 -2.27 2.12 -12.50
C ARG A 324 -1.32 3.30 -12.42
N PHE A 325 -1.41 4.24 -13.35
CA PHE A 325 -0.65 5.48 -13.31
C PHE A 325 -0.96 6.22 -12.00
N LEU A 326 -2.22 6.52 -11.70
CA LEU A 326 -2.60 7.23 -10.48
C LEU A 326 -2.20 6.48 -9.19
N LEU A 327 -2.31 5.15 -9.18
CA LEU A 327 -1.89 4.32 -8.06
C LEU A 327 -0.38 4.43 -7.80
N GLU A 328 0.43 4.51 -8.85
CA GLU A 328 1.88 4.69 -8.74
C GLU A 328 2.25 5.95 -7.94
N GLU A 329 1.56 7.09 -8.20
CA GLU A 329 1.77 8.33 -7.47
C GLU A 329 1.47 8.16 -5.97
N TRP A 330 0.38 7.48 -5.66
CA TRP A 330 -0.05 7.25 -4.28
C TRP A 330 0.93 6.36 -3.52
N VAL A 331 1.41 5.28 -4.15
CA VAL A 331 2.44 4.40 -3.57
C VAL A 331 3.73 5.18 -3.30
N ALA A 332 4.18 6.01 -4.26
CA ALA A 332 5.40 6.80 -4.12
C ALA A 332 5.32 7.86 -3.00
N LYS A 333 4.14 8.41 -2.74
CA LYS A 333 3.91 9.37 -1.64
C LYS A 333 3.90 8.68 -0.27
N ARG A 334 3.45 7.43 -0.21
CA ARG A 334 3.28 6.67 1.04
C ARG A 334 4.57 6.00 1.52
N ILE A 335 5.45 5.59 0.61
CA ILE A 335 6.70 4.92 0.96
C ILE A 335 7.84 5.92 1.07
N GLN A 336 8.30 6.19 2.29
CA GLN A 336 9.49 6.98 2.55
C GLN A 336 10.65 6.07 2.97
N HIS A 337 11.56 5.78 2.03
CA HIS A 337 12.68 4.89 2.31
C HIS A 337 13.87 5.16 1.36
N PRO A 338 15.14 5.13 1.84
CA PRO A 338 16.29 5.46 1.00
C PRO A 338 16.45 4.58 -0.24
N GLN A 339 16.04 3.31 -0.19
CA GLN A 339 16.09 2.37 -1.32
C GLN A 339 14.83 2.33 -2.20
N VAL A 340 13.93 3.32 -2.08
CA VAL A 340 12.70 3.43 -2.88
C VAL A 340 12.61 4.85 -3.46
N LEU A 341 12.20 4.97 -4.73
CA LEU A 341 12.01 6.27 -5.37
C LEU A 341 10.97 7.11 -4.61
N ALA A 342 11.35 8.31 -4.19
CA ALA A 342 10.45 9.23 -3.52
C ALA A 342 9.68 10.11 -4.52
N ALA A 343 8.39 10.34 -4.23
CA ALA A 343 7.63 11.40 -4.86
C ALA A 343 8.25 12.77 -4.51
N TYR A 344 8.40 13.64 -5.50
CA TYR A 344 8.82 15.01 -5.29
C TYR A 344 7.59 15.89 -4.97
N PRO A 345 7.56 16.62 -3.84
CA PRO A 345 6.37 17.35 -3.41
C PRO A 345 5.91 18.43 -4.41
N HIS A 346 4.66 18.33 -4.85
CA HIS A 346 3.98 19.36 -5.63
C HIS A 346 2.88 20.00 -4.76
N GLN A 347 2.97 21.32 -4.53
CA GLN A 347 2.09 22.06 -3.61
C GLN A 347 1.25 23.12 -4.34
N ARG A 348 0.88 22.84 -5.59
CA ARG A 348 0.11 23.75 -6.46
C ARG A 348 -1.00 22.98 -7.15
N SER A 349 -1.99 23.71 -7.67
CA SER A 349 -3.07 23.12 -8.47
C SER A 349 -2.56 22.56 -9.77
N LYS A 350 -2.71 21.24 -9.93
CA LYS A 350 -2.49 20.55 -11.20
C LYS A 350 -3.63 20.86 -12.16
N SER A 351 -3.27 21.22 -13.39
CA SER A 351 -4.18 21.29 -14.53
C SER A 351 -4.13 20.01 -15.37
N TYR A 352 -3.03 19.27 -15.30
CA TYR A 352 -2.77 18.09 -16.12
C TYR A 352 -2.46 16.82 -15.31
N TYR A 353 -2.61 15.65 -15.95
CA TYR A 353 -2.12 14.38 -15.41
C TYR A 353 -0.59 14.29 -15.49
N PHE A 354 0.09 14.44 -14.36
CA PHE A 354 1.52 14.19 -14.24
C PHE A 354 1.91 13.82 -12.81
N GLN A 355 3.09 13.22 -12.70
CA GLN A 355 3.72 12.85 -11.45
C GLN A 355 5.11 13.46 -11.37
N THR A 356 5.56 13.74 -10.16
CA THR A 356 6.86 14.32 -9.87
C THR A 356 7.63 13.41 -8.95
N TYR A 357 8.88 13.13 -9.30
CA TYR A 357 9.78 12.24 -8.57
C TYR A 357 11.12 12.92 -8.34
N GLU A 358 11.82 12.51 -7.29
CA GLU A 358 13.22 12.90 -7.11
C GLU A 358 14.05 12.54 -8.36
N TYR A 359 15.04 13.37 -8.69
CA TYR A 359 15.99 13.04 -9.74
C TYR A 359 17.10 12.13 -9.18
N LEU A 360 17.27 10.96 -9.82
CA LEU A 360 18.32 10.00 -9.47
C LEU A 360 19.49 10.14 -10.45
N SER A 361 20.64 10.60 -9.95
CA SER A 361 21.90 10.60 -10.70
C SER A 361 22.47 9.17 -10.72
N GLY A 362 22.14 8.42 -11.76
CA GLY A 362 22.52 7.01 -11.88
C GLY A 362 22.04 6.37 -13.16
N GLN A 363 22.14 5.05 -13.22
CA GLN A 363 21.66 4.24 -14.34
C GLN A 363 20.95 2.99 -13.84
N THR A 364 20.15 2.34 -14.67
CA THR A 364 19.51 1.08 -14.28
C THR A 364 20.55 -0.02 -14.05
N LEU A 365 20.23 -0.98 -13.18
CA LEU A 365 21.03 -2.18 -12.94
C LEU A 365 21.23 -2.93 -14.26
N ASN A 366 20.22 -2.96 -15.14
CA ASN A 366 20.36 -3.53 -16.47
C ASN A 366 21.46 -2.85 -17.30
N THR A 367 21.42 -1.52 -17.42
CA THR A 367 22.44 -0.75 -18.15
C THR A 367 23.83 -0.95 -17.54
N TRP A 368 23.92 -0.91 -16.20
CA TRP A 368 25.17 -1.16 -15.50
C TRP A 368 25.72 -2.56 -15.80
N LEU A 369 24.90 -3.61 -15.72
CA LEU A 369 25.29 -5.00 -16.01
C LEU A 369 25.82 -5.20 -17.44
N HIS A 370 25.22 -4.50 -18.42
CA HIS A 370 25.67 -4.53 -19.81
C HIS A 370 27.07 -3.91 -20.00
N GLN A 371 27.45 -2.95 -19.16
CA GLN A 371 28.79 -2.32 -19.21
C GLN A 371 29.87 -3.20 -18.57
N GLN A 372 29.49 -4.16 -17.71
CA GLN A 372 30.45 -5.01 -17.00
C GLN A 372 31.05 -6.06 -17.93
N ARG A 373 32.38 -6.01 -18.10
CA ARG A 373 33.15 -6.96 -18.92
C ARG A 373 33.59 -8.20 -18.14
N GLN A 374 33.74 -8.06 -16.82
CA GLN A 374 34.13 -9.14 -15.92
C GLN A 374 32.93 -9.63 -15.11
N PRO A 375 32.95 -10.87 -14.61
CA PRO A 375 31.96 -11.35 -13.66
C PRO A 375 31.90 -10.45 -12.42
N ILE A 376 30.69 -10.23 -11.90
CA ILE A 376 30.49 -9.42 -10.70
C ILE A 376 30.96 -10.22 -9.48
N ALA A 377 31.72 -9.57 -8.60
CA ALA A 377 32.12 -10.14 -7.32
C ALA A 377 30.89 -10.49 -6.47
N LEU A 378 30.95 -11.63 -5.79
CA LEU A 378 29.83 -12.14 -4.99
C LEU A 378 29.44 -11.14 -3.89
N GLU A 379 30.43 -10.53 -3.24
CA GLU A 379 30.25 -9.56 -2.17
C GLU A 379 29.48 -8.33 -2.67
N THR A 380 29.81 -7.80 -3.85
CA THR A 380 29.10 -6.67 -4.46
C THR A 380 27.66 -7.05 -4.79
N ALA A 381 27.43 -8.24 -5.35
CA ALA A 381 26.09 -8.71 -5.65
C ALA A 381 25.23 -8.83 -4.38
N ILE A 382 25.78 -9.40 -3.30
CA ILE A 382 25.10 -9.50 -1.99
C ILE A 382 24.81 -8.12 -1.40
N GLN A 383 25.73 -7.15 -1.50
CA GLN A 383 25.52 -5.78 -1.02
C GLN A 383 24.35 -5.09 -1.75
N ILE A 384 24.26 -5.24 -3.07
CA ILE A 384 23.14 -4.72 -3.86
C ILE A 384 21.83 -5.43 -3.42
N THR A 385 21.85 -6.76 -3.30
CA THR A 385 20.68 -7.54 -2.86
C THR A 385 20.20 -7.14 -1.47
N GLU A 386 21.09 -6.95 -0.51
CA GLU A 386 20.75 -6.51 0.86
C GLU A 386 20.01 -5.18 0.85
N GLN A 387 20.46 -4.22 0.05
CA GLN A 387 19.81 -2.92 -0.05
C GLN A 387 18.45 -3.03 -0.74
N ILE A 388 18.32 -3.83 -1.80
CA ILE A 388 17.01 -4.11 -2.41
C ILE A 388 16.05 -4.75 -1.40
N ILE A 389 16.52 -5.67 -0.55
CA ILE A 389 15.72 -6.27 0.52
C ILE A 389 15.18 -5.20 1.47
N LYS A 390 15.99 -4.22 1.88
CA LYS A 390 15.53 -3.11 2.72
C LYS A 390 14.41 -2.31 2.03
N GLY A 391 14.54 -2.06 0.72
CA GLY A 391 13.50 -1.44 -0.10
C GLY A 391 12.21 -2.26 -0.13
N LEU A 392 12.30 -3.57 -0.44
CA LEU A 392 11.15 -4.49 -0.45
C LEU A 392 10.46 -4.59 0.92
N GLN A 393 11.22 -4.62 2.00
CA GLN A 393 10.66 -4.60 3.35
C GLN A 393 9.84 -3.34 3.62
N ALA A 394 10.17 -2.19 3.02
CA ALA A 394 9.37 -0.99 3.13
C ALA A 394 7.97 -1.14 2.49
N PHE A 395 7.88 -1.81 1.34
CA PHE A 395 6.61 -2.20 0.74
C PHE A 395 5.84 -3.18 1.63
N HIS A 396 6.50 -4.25 2.06
CA HIS A 396 5.87 -5.34 2.80
C HIS A 396 5.32 -4.89 4.16
N ARG A 397 5.96 -3.92 4.83
CA ARG A 397 5.47 -3.31 6.09
C ARG A 397 4.13 -2.59 5.92
N LEU A 398 3.83 -2.11 4.71
CA LEU A 398 2.58 -1.44 4.35
C LEU A 398 1.61 -2.37 3.63
N ASP A 399 1.82 -3.69 3.72
CA ASP A 399 1.03 -4.71 3.03
C ASP A 399 0.95 -4.53 1.49
N MET A 400 2.02 -3.99 0.91
CA MET A 400 2.20 -3.82 -0.53
C MET A 400 3.17 -4.85 -1.09
N LEU A 401 2.96 -5.29 -2.33
CA LEU A 401 3.90 -6.11 -3.12
C LEU A 401 4.37 -5.32 -4.34
N HIS A 402 5.67 -5.35 -4.64
CA HIS A 402 6.21 -4.58 -5.77
C HIS A 402 5.84 -5.21 -7.13
N GLN A 403 5.85 -6.54 -7.23
CA GLN A 403 5.49 -7.36 -8.41
C GLN A 403 6.40 -7.28 -9.64
N ASP A 404 7.06 -6.15 -9.91
CA ASP A 404 7.90 -5.96 -11.10
C ASP A 404 9.39 -5.76 -10.75
N ILE A 405 9.93 -6.63 -9.90
CA ILE A 405 11.35 -6.61 -9.53
C ILE A 405 12.18 -7.21 -10.66
N ARG A 406 12.95 -6.35 -11.33
CA ARG A 406 13.82 -6.68 -12.46
C ARG A 406 14.93 -5.65 -12.63
N PRO A 407 16.02 -5.95 -13.36
CA PRO A 407 17.18 -5.05 -13.47
C PRO A 407 16.85 -3.66 -14.06
N GLU A 408 15.80 -3.53 -14.86
CA GLU A 408 15.35 -2.27 -15.45
C GLU A 408 14.66 -1.35 -14.42
N ASN A 409 14.05 -1.93 -13.38
CA ASN A 409 13.32 -1.22 -12.33
C ASN A 409 14.16 -1.00 -11.06
N ILE A 410 15.48 -1.14 -11.17
CA ILE A 410 16.44 -0.92 -10.09
C ILE A 410 17.45 0.09 -10.61
N MET A 411 17.51 1.30 -10.05
CA MET A 411 18.54 2.29 -10.37
C MET A 411 19.71 2.19 -9.41
N LEU A 412 20.93 2.25 -9.92
CA LEU A 412 22.17 2.32 -9.15
C LEU A 412 22.77 3.72 -9.26
N ASN A 413 23.15 4.29 -8.13
CA ASN A 413 23.99 5.48 -8.09
C ASN A 413 25.48 5.12 -8.28
N ALA A 414 26.36 6.12 -8.24
CA ALA A 414 27.81 5.93 -8.40
C ALA A 414 28.44 5.04 -7.31
N GLN A 415 27.80 4.92 -6.16
CA GLN A 415 28.22 4.12 -5.00
C GLN A 415 27.62 2.70 -5.02
N LEU A 416 26.93 2.31 -6.11
CA LEU A 416 26.21 1.03 -6.24
C LEU A 416 25.09 0.83 -5.20
N GLU A 417 24.51 1.93 -4.71
CA GLU A 417 23.32 1.88 -3.86
C GLU A 417 22.07 1.80 -4.74
N PRO A 418 21.24 0.74 -4.60
CA PRO A 418 20.05 0.57 -5.41
C PRO A 418 18.86 1.36 -4.87
N LYS A 419 18.08 1.92 -5.78
CA LYS A 419 16.70 2.38 -5.54
C LYS A 419 15.73 1.64 -6.44
N LEU A 420 14.64 1.14 -5.84
CA LEU A 420 13.50 0.60 -6.56
C LEU A 420 12.72 1.73 -7.23
N ILE A 421 12.42 1.56 -8.51
CA ILE A 421 11.64 2.52 -9.33
C ILE A 421 10.47 1.79 -10.00
N ASP A 422 9.54 2.55 -10.57
CA ASP A 422 8.32 2.08 -11.27
C ASP A 422 7.37 1.25 -10.39
N PHE A 423 6.36 1.92 -9.84
CA PHE A 423 5.37 1.30 -8.95
C PHE A 423 4.05 0.99 -9.68
N GLY A 424 4.02 1.08 -11.01
CA GLY A 424 2.79 0.92 -11.81
C GLY A 424 2.20 -0.50 -11.81
N ALA A 425 2.94 -1.49 -11.29
CA ALA A 425 2.47 -2.87 -11.06
C ALA A 425 2.23 -3.20 -9.58
N THR A 426 2.45 -2.25 -8.67
CA THR A 426 2.36 -2.48 -7.23
C THR A 426 0.96 -2.96 -6.86
N LEU A 427 0.90 -4.02 -6.06
CA LEU A 427 -0.33 -4.48 -5.46
C LEU A 427 -0.44 -3.98 -4.03
N VAL A 428 -1.48 -3.18 -3.79
CA VAL A 428 -1.90 -2.82 -2.44
C VAL A 428 -3.01 -3.76 -2.03
N LYS A 429 -2.78 -4.56 -0.99
CA LYS A 429 -3.80 -5.50 -0.50
C LYS A 429 -5.05 -4.74 -0.02
N GLY A 430 -6.22 -5.34 -0.23
CA GLY A 430 -7.52 -4.73 0.08
C GLY A 430 -8.06 -3.78 -0.99
N ILE A 431 -7.21 -3.23 -1.86
CA ILE A 431 -7.62 -2.33 -2.95
C ILE A 431 -7.85 -3.09 -4.26
N SER A 432 -6.90 -3.94 -4.62
CA SER A 432 -6.88 -4.60 -5.93
C SER A 432 -7.42 -6.03 -5.81
N GLU A 433 -8.73 -6.20 -5.96
CA GLU A 433 -9.39 -7.52 -5.92
C GLU A 433 -9.23 -8.32 -7.22
N PHE A 434 -8.88 -7.64 -8.32
CA PHE A 434 -8.73 -8.23 -9.65
C PHE A 434 -7.44 -7.76 -10.32
N GLN A 435 -6.39 -8.56 -10.25
CA GLN A 435 -5.37 -8.56 -11.30
C GLN A 435 -5.34 -9.92 -11.95
N SER A 436 -6.31 -10.12 -12.84
CA SER A 436 -6.31 -11.11 -13.89
C SER A 436 -5.17 -10.80 -14.86
N GLN A 437 -4.28 -11.76 -15.05
CA GLN A 437 -3.39 -11.94 -16.22
C GLN A 437 -2.69 -10.66 -16.71
N HIS A 438 -1.48 -10.46 -16.19
CA HIS A 438 -0.49 -9.63 -16.85
C HIS A 438 -0.29 -10.14 -18.29
N ALA A 439 -0.72 -9.38 -19.30
CA ALA A 439 -0.14 -9.46 -20.64
C ALA A 439 1.26 -8.82 -20.62
N ALA A 440 2.11 -9.31 -19.71
CA ALA A 440 3.48 -8.86 -19.59
C ALA A 440 4.29 -9.44 -20.75
N ALA A 441 5.20 -8.64 -21.31
CA ALA A 441 6.12 -9.13 -22.32
C ALA A 441 6.94 -10.30 -21.76
N LEU A 442 7.32 -11.24 -22.64
CA LEU A 442 8.12 -12.43 -22.27
C LEU A 442 9.37 -12.08 -21.45
N GLY A 443 10.03 -10.94 -21.74
CA GLY A 443 11.20 -10.49 -21.00
C GLY A 443 10.91 -10.08 -19.55
N THR A 444 9.72 -9.54 -19.28
CA THR A 444 9.25 -9.25 -17.91
C THR A 444 8.91 -10.54 -17.16
N LEU A 445 8.22 -11.46 -17.83
CA LEU A 445 7.82 -12.75 -17.26
C LEU A 445 9.00 -13.60 -16.81
N ALA A 446 10.17 -13.42 -17.43
CA ALA A 446 11.40 -14.13 -17.06
C ALA A 446 11.91 -13.83 -15.64
N PHE A 447 11.55 -12.67 -15.08
CA PHE A 447 11.90 -12.27 -13.71
C PHE A 447 10.75 -12.49 -12.72
N MET A 448 9.55 -12.83 -13.20
CA MET A 448 8.36 -12.95 -12.35
C MET A 448 8.22 -14.34 -11.73
N ALA A 449 7.66 -14.37 -10.53
CA ALA A 449 7.31 -15.61 -9.86
C ALA A 449 6.19 -16.40 -10.60
N PRO A 450 6.22 -17.74 -10.59
CA PRO A 450 5.26 -18.57 -11.32
C PRO A 450 3.79 -18.33 -10.98
N GLU A 451 3.52 -17.93 -9.74
CA GLU A 451 2.18 -17.63 -9.26
C GLU A 451 1.48 -16.47 -10.00
N TYR A 452 2.23 -15.54 -10.60
CA TYR A 452 1.66 -14.40 -11.35
C TYR A 452 0.92 -14.81 -12.63
N PHE A 453 1.37 -15.89 -13.27
CA PHE A 453 0.81 -16.36 -14.54
C PHE A 453 0.13 -17.73 -14.45
N CYS A 454 0.26 -18.43 -13.30
CA CYS A 454 -0.48 -19.66 -13.00
C CYS A 454 -1.74 -19.43 -12.14
N SER A 455 -2.20 -18.17 -12.01
CA SER A 455 -3.39 -17.78 -11.24
C SER A 455 -3.40 -18.28 -9.79
N ARG A 456 -2.25 -18.17 -9.10
CA ARG A 456 -2.13 -18.53 -7.69
C ARG A 456 -2.08 -17.27 -6.81
N PRO A 457 -2.41 -17.40 -5.50
CA PRO A 457 -2.24 -16.29 -4.57
C PRO A 457 -0.79 -15.80 -4.56
N VAL A 458 -0.61 -14.50 -4.81
CA VAL A 458 0.68 -13.81 -4.72
C VAL A 458 0.96 -13.39 -3.29
N SER A 459 2.23 -13.33 -2.92
CA SER A 459 2.66 -12.98 -1.55
C SER A 459 4.02 -12.29 -1.55
N THR A 460 4.52 -11.95 -0.37
CA THR A 460 5.90 -11.43 -0.21
C THR A 460 6.96 -12.41 -0.76
N ARG A 461 6.65 -13.71 -0.81
CA ARG A 461 7.51 -14.73 -1.42
C ARG A 461 7.57 -14.63 -2.95
N SER A 462 6.63 -13.94 -3.58
CA SER A 462 6.65 -13.65 -5.01
C SER A 462 7.74 -12.61 -5.32
N ASP A 463 7.80 -11.52 -4.55
CA ASP A 463 8.89 -10.54 -4.65
C ASP A 463 10.26 -11.18 -4.31
N GLN A 464 10.31 -12.10 -3.34
CA GLN A 464 11.53 -12.86 -3.01
C GLN A 464 12.04 -13.67 -4.20
N PHE A 465 11.16 -14.38 -4.92
CA PHE A 465 11.54 -15.13 -6.11
C PHE A 465 12.12 -14.20 -7.17
N SER A 466 11.44 -13.10 -7.47
CA SER A 466 11.91 -12.13 -8.47
C SER A 466 13.28 -11.54 -8.11
N LEU A 467 13.49 -11.21 -6.83
CA LEU A 467 14.79 -10.77 -6.33
C LEU A 467 15.88 -11.85 -6.47
N ALA A 468 15.55 -13.11 -6.18
CA ALA A 468 16.49 -14.22 -6.37
C ALA A 468 16.85 -14.43 -7.85
N VAL A 469 15.90 -14.24 -8.78
CA VAL A 469 16.18 -14.26 -10.23
C VAL A 469 17.12 -13.10 -10.59
N VAL A 470 16.88 -11.89 -10.05
CA VAL A 470 17.78 -10.75 -10.25
C VAL A 470 19.19 -11.04 -9.74
N LEU A 471 19.35 -11.59 -8.54
CA LEU A 471 20.67 -11.96 -8.01
C LEU A 471 21.36 -13.02 -8.88
N TYR A 472 20.63 -14.06 -9.27
CA TYR A 472 21.14 -15.09 -10.18
C TYR A 472 21.62 -14.46 -11.50
N TYR A 473 20.84 -13.55 -12.07
CA TYR A 473 21.16 -12.85 -13.31
C TYR A 473 22.34 -11.88 -13.15
N VAL A 474 22.46 -11.16 -12.03
CA VAL A 474 23.62 -10.29 -11.73
C VAL A 474 24.91 -11.09 -11.70
N LEU A 475 24.87 -12.29 -11.11
CA LEU A 475 26.06 -13.14 -10.95
C LEU A 475 26.46 -13.87 -12.23
N SER A 476 25.49 -14.28 -13.07
CA SER A 476 25.73 -15.19 -14.20
C SER A 476 25.39 -14.62 -15.59
N LYS A 477 24.60 -13.54 -15.66
CA LYS A 477 23.90 -13.05 -16.87
C LYS A 477 23.02 -14.11 -17.55
N GLN A 478 22.62 -15.15 -16.82
CA GLN A 478 21.73 -16.21 -17.26
C GLN A 478 20.44 -16.24 -16.42
N LEU A 479 19.42 -16.95 -16.89
CA LEU A 479 18.18 -17.16 -16.15
C LEU A 479 18.17 -18.55 -15.51
N PRO A 480 17.66 -18.71 -14.27
CA PRO A 480 17.73 -19.98 -13.54
C PRO A 480 16.89 -21.11 -14.15
N TYR A 481 15.88 -20.78 -14.95
CA TYR A 481 15.00 -21.73 -15.65
C TYR A 481 14.95 -21.46 -17.17
N GLY A 482 15.92 -20.70 -17.70
CA GLY A 482 15.90 -20.23 -19.08
C GLY A 482 14.64 -19.43 -19.43
N THR A 483 14.26 -19.45 -20.71
CA THR A 483 13.03 -18.78 -21.19
C THR A 483 11.78 -19.68 -21.09
N GLU A 484 11.95 -20.93 -20.66
CA GLU A 484 10.87 -21.93 -20.60
C GLU A 484 9.85 -21.60 -19.50
N LEU A 485 10.33 -21.11 -18.35
CA LEU A 485 9.47 -20.74 -17.24
C LEU A 485 8.46 -19.66 -17.64
N ALA A 486 8.91 -18.63 -18.36
CA ALA A 486 8.06 -17.53 -18.83
C ALA A 486 6.97 -17.96 -19.83
N ARG A 487 7.08 -19.18 -20.39
CA ARG A 487 6.08 -19.76 -21.31
C ARG A 487 5.07 -20.66 -20.60
N CYS A 488 5.29 -20.95 -19.32
CA CYS A 488 4.39 -21.78 -18.55
C CYS A 488 3.12 -21.00 -18.21
N GLN A 489 1.97 -21.66 -18.28
CA GLN A 489 0.66 -21.15 -17.84
C GLN A 489 -0.03 -22.09 -16.85
N THR A 490 0.52 -23.30 -16.65
CA THR A 490 -0.09 -24.34 -15.82
C THR A 490 0.93 -25.02 -14.91
N LEU A 491 0.47 -25.56 -13.78
CA LEU A 491 1.30 -26.32 -12.85
C LEU A 491 1.97 -27.54 -13.48
N LYS A 492 1.35 -28.15 -14.49
CA LYS A 492 1.93 -29.30 -15.20
C LYS A 492 3.17 -28.90 -15.99
N GLN A 493 3.14 -27.73 -16.63
CA GLN A 493 4.29 -27.17 -17.35
C GLN A 493 5.40 -26.73 -16.39
N LEU A 494 5.05 -26.19 -15.21
CA LEU A 494 6.06 -25.86 -14.20
C LEU A 494 6.86 -27.08 -13.75
N LYS A 495 6.27 -28.28 -13.71
CA LYS A 495 7.00 -29.51 -13.36
C LYS A 495 8.01 -29.96 -14.42
N THR A 496 7.93 -29.45 -15.65
CA THR A 496 8.85 -29.83 -16.72
C THR A 496 10.08 -28.94 -16.80
N VAL A 497 10.04 -27.74 -16.20
CA VAL A 497 11.21 -26.85 -16.19
C VAL A 497 12.19 -27.27 -15.10
N ARG A 498 13.49 -27.17 -15.41
CA ARG A 498 14.57 -27.58 -14.50
C ARG A 498 15.37 -26.37 -14.05
N TYR A 499 15.74 -26.36 -12.77
CA TYR A 499 16.68 -25.39 -12.23
C TYR A 499 18.09 -25.66 -12.77
N HIS A 500 18.71 -24.62 -13.33
CA HIS A 500 20.12 -24.61 -13.70
C HIS A 500 20.94 -24.10 -12.52
N SER A 501 21.92 -24.90 -12.07
CA SER A 501 22.78 -24.52 -10.96
C SER A 501 23.66 -23.35 -11.38
N ILE A 502 23.82 -22.36 -10.51
CA ILE A 502 24.66 -21.20 -10.81
C ILE A 502 26.13 -21.61 -10.97
N LEU A 503 26.53 -22.72 -10.35
CA LEU A 503 27.89 -23.27 -10.42
C LEU A 503 28.29 -23.72 -11.83
N GLU A 504 27.31 -23.97 -12.71
CA GLU A 504 27.56 -24.25 -14.14
C GLU A 504 28.13 -23.02 -14.87
N TYR A 505 27.80 -21.81 -14.39
CA TYR A 505 28.22 -20.54 -14.98
C TYR A 505 29.29 -19.81 -14.15
N ARG A 506 29.27 -20.01 -12.84
CA ARG A 506 30.15 -19.38 -11.84
C ARG A 506 30.71 -20.42 -10.85
N PRO A 507 31.70 -21.24 -11.26
CA PRO A 507 32.30 -22.26 -10.40
C PRO A 507 33.06 -21.70 -9.19
N ASP A 508 33.38 -20.41 -9.21
CA ASP A 508 34.04 -19.67 -8.13
C ASP A 508 33.11 -19.39 -6.94
N ILE A 509 31.80 -19.49 -7.14
CA ILE A 509 30.80 -19.24 -6.10
C ILE A 509 30.72 -20.44 -5.13
N PRO A 510 30.65 -20.21 -3.80
CA PRO A 510 30.48 -21.29 -2.84
C PRO A 510 29.18 -22.08 -3.04
N VAL A 511 29.24 -23.40 -2.86
CA VAL A 511 28.10 -24.32 -3.05
C VAL A 511 26.86 -23.94 -2.22
N TRP A 512 27.06 -23.39 -1.03
CA TRP A 512 25.95 -22.99 -0.16
C TRP A 512 25.15 -21.78 -0.72
N ILE A 513 25.77 -20.93 -1.55
CA ILE A 513 25.07 -19.84 -2.26
C ILE A 513 24.13 -20.42 -3.32
N ASP A 514 24.56 -21.43 -4.08
CA ASP A 514 23.70 -22.14 -5.03
C ASP A 514 22.51 -22.80 -4.30
N GLY A 515 22.77 -23.43 -3.14
CA GLY A 515 21.70 -23.97 -2.29
C GLY A 515 20.71 -22.90 -1.83
N ALA A 516 21.20 -21.71 -1.46
CA ALA A 516 20.35 -20.60 -1.06
C ALA A 516 19.51 -20.06 -2.24
N LEU A 517 20.11 -19.90 -3.42
CA LEU A 517 19.42 -19.51 -4.65
C LEU A 517 18.37 -20.55 -5.05
N HIS A 518 18.71 -21.83 -5.03
CA HIS A 518 17.81 -22.93 -5.37
C HIS A 518 16.58 -22.95 -4.45
N LYS A 519 16.76 -22.75 -3.13
CA LYS A 519 15.62 -22.63 -2.19
C LYS A 519 14.77 -21.38 -2.48
N ALA A 520 15.37 -20.21 -2.68
CA ALA A 520 14.63 -18.97 -2.98
C ALA A 520 13.91 -19.02 -4.34
N LEU A 521 14.44 -19.77 -5.29
CA LEU A 521 13.92 -19.96 -6.64
C LEU A 521 12.99 -21.17 -6.77
N ALA A 522 12.61 -21.82 -5.66
CA ALA A 522 11.66 -22.92 -5.71
C ALA A 522 10.35 -22.48 -6.40
N LEU A 523 9.83 -23.32 -7.31
CA LEU A 523 8.63 -22.98 -8.10
C LEU A 523 7.39 -22.86 -7.23
N MET A 524 7.35 -23.59 -6.11
CA MET A 524 6.26 -23.56 -5.14
C MET A 524 6.58 -22.54 -4.03
N PRO A 525 5.72 -21.54 -3.76
CA PRO A 525 6.01 -20.49 -2.79
C PRO A 525 6.27 -20.99 -1.36
N ASN A 526 5.67 -22.11 -0.96
CA ASN A 526 5.85 -22.71 0.38
C ASN A 526 7.19 -23.47 0.55
N GLU A 527 7.94 -23.67 -0.52
CA GLU A 527 9.29 -24.27 -0.49
C GLU A 527 10.39 -23.20 -0.41
N ARG A 528 10.02 -21.92 -0.57
CA ARG A 528 10.91 -20.77 -0.46
C ARG A 528 11.11 -20.34 1.00
N TYR A 529 11.98 -19.36 1.23
CA TYR A 529 12.16 -18.76 2.55
C TYR A 529 10.88 -18.07 3.02
N GLU A 530 10.61 -18.11 4.32
CA GLU A 530 9.42 -17.48 4.87
C GLU A 530 9.51 -15.94 4.80
N VAL A 531 10.69 -15.40 5.11
CA VAL A 531 10.98 -13.98 5.14
C VAL A 531 12.29 -13.66 4.42
N LEU A 532 12.41 -12.45 3.86
CA LEU A 532 13.60 -12.00 3.13
C LEU A 532 14.88 -12.01 3.98
N SER A 533 14.76 -11.81 5.29
CA SER A 533 15.90 -11.84 6.22
C SER A 533 16.54 -13.23 6.35
N GLU A 534 15.75 -14.30 6.26
CA GLU A 534 16.25 -15.68 6.26
C GLU A 534 17.05 -15.96 4.98
N PHE A 535 16.55 -15.51 3.83
CA PHE A 535 17.26 -15.59 2.57
C PHE A 535 18.59 -14.81 2.61
N LEU A 536 18.58 -13.57 3.11
CA LEU A 536 19.81 -12.78 3.24
C LEU A 536 20.82 -13.42 4.19
N TYR A 537 20.34 -14.03 5.29
CA TYR A 537 21.20 -14.74 6.22
C TYR A 537 21.95 -15.88 5.54
N ASP A 538 21.23 -16.71 4.77
CA ASP A 538 21.79 -17.83 3.99
C ASP A 538 22.58 -17.40 2.75
N LEU A 539 22.60 -16.11 2.39
CA LEU A 539 23.54 -15.52 1.42
C LEU A 539 24.83 -15.01 2.06
N LYS A 540 24.83 -14.74 3.38
CA LYS A 540 25.99 -14.23 4.13
C LYS A 540 26.70 -15.30 4.95
N HIS A 541 26.01 -16.38 5.30
CA HIS A 541 26.51 -17.41 6.20
C HIS A 541 26.35 -18.81 5.58
N PRO A 542 27.38 -19.67 5.65
CA PRO A 542 27.27 -21.03 5.17
C PRO A 542 26.20 -21.84 5.91
N ASN A 543 25.21 -22.33 5.18
CA ASN A 543 24.20 -23.24 5.72
C ASN A 543 24.62 -24.71 5.55
N ARG A 544 24.79 -25.42 6.67
CA ARG A 544 25.22 -26.83 6.70
C ARG A 544 24.27 -27.76 5.94
N TYR A 545 23.00 -27.40 5.77
CA TYR A 545 22.04 -28.18 5.00
C TYR A 545 22.41 -28.20 3.51
N PHE A 546 22.87 -27.08 2.95
CA PHE A 546 23.29 -26.99 1.55
C PHE A 546 24.69 -27.57 1.29
N LEU A 547 25.51 -27.70 2.33
CA LEU A 547 26.84 -28.30 2.24
C LEU A 547 26.81 -29.84 2.20
N LYS A 548 25.67 -30.46 2.56
CA LYS A 548 25.52 -31.91 2.42
C LYS A 548 25.42 -32.23 0.93
N PRO A 549 26.28 -33.08 0.36
CA PRO A 549 26.07 -33.55 -0.99
C PRO A 549 24.71 -34.23 -1.04
N VAL A 550 23.79 -33.70 -1.87
CA VAL A 550 22.56 -34.40 -2.21
C VAL A 550 22.99 -35.78 -2.69
N GLN A 551 22.65 -36.83 -1.94
CA GLN A 551 22.80 -38.21 -2.37
C GLN A 551 21.86 -38.41 -3.56
N SER A 552 22.25 -37.88 -4.71
CA SER A 552 21.55 -38.00 -5.97
C SER A 552 21.74 -39.44 -6.41
N SER A 553 20.63 -40.15 -6.53
CA SER A 553 20.62 -41.54 -6.96
C SER A 553 21.22 -41.64 -8.37
N LEU A 554 21.72 -42.82 -8.78
CA LEU A 554 22.20 -43.03 -10.15
C LEU A 554 21.12 -42.72 -11.20
N LEU A 555 19.85 -42.85 -10.83
CA LEU A 555 18.69 -42.52 -11.66
C LEU A 555 18.60 -41.01 -11.95
N ASP A 556 18.96 -40.14 -11.00
CA ASP A 556 18.94 -38.69 -11.19
C ASP A 556 20.13 -38.19 -12.03
N LYS A 557 21.30 -38.84 -11.88
CA LYS A 557 22.53 -38.42 -12.56
C LYS A 557 22.62 -38.90 -14.01
N ASN A 558 22.08 -40.09 -14.30
CA ASN A 558 22.23 -40.70 -15.61
C ASN A 558 21.10 -41.71 -15.86
N PRO A 559 19.86 -41.23 -16.09
CA PRO A 559 18.67 -42.07 -16.15
C PRO A 559 18.78 -43.17 -17.20
N VAL A 560 19.42 -42.87 -18.34
CA VAL A 560 19.65 -43.85 -19.41
C VAL A 560 20.58 -44.98 -18.95
N ARG A 561 21.71 -44.67 -18.31
CA ARG A 561 22.64 -45.70 -17.80
C ARG A 561 22.04 -46.50 -16.66
N PHE A 562 21.23 -45.87 -15.81
CA PHE A 562 20.48 -46.57 -14.77
C PHE A 562 19.54 -47.60 -15.38
N TRP A 563 18.70 -47.21 -16.34
CA TRP A 563 17.80 -48.15 -17.01
C TRP A 563 18.53 -49.21 -17.82
N GLN A 564 19.66 -48.89 -18.46
CA GLN A 564 20.52 -49.88 -19.12
C GLN A 564 21.05 -50.93 -18.13
N ALA A 565 21.50 -50.52 -16.94
CA ALA A 565 21.99 -51.44 -15.91
C ALA A 565 20.87 -52.33 -15.35
N VAL A 566 19.68 -51.74 -15.10
CA VAL A 566 18.51 -52.49 -14.65
C VAL A 566 18.07 -53.50 -15.71
N SER A 567 17.99 -53.10 -16.98
CA SER A 567 17.64 -54.00 -18.09
C SER A 567 18.67 -55.12 -18.27
N ALA A 568 19.98 -54.82 -18.15
CA ALA A 568 21.03 -55.83 -18.22
C ALA A 568 20.93 -56.85 -17.07
N MET A 569 20.64 -56.38 -15.85
CA MET A 569 20.44 -57.24 -14.69
C MET A 569 19.20 -58.14 -14.86
N LEU A 570 18.08 -57.57 -15.32
CA LEU A 570 16.86 -58.34 -15.61
C LEU A 570 17.09 -59.39 -16.71
N PHE A 571 17.86 -59.04 -17.75
CA PHE A 571 18.23 -59.99 -18.81
C PHE A 571 19.10 -61.13 -18.27
N LEU A 572 20.05 -60.84 -17.38
CA LEU A 572 20.88 -61.86 -16.73
C LEU A 572 20.04 -62.79 -15.84
N CYS A 573 19.11 -62.23 -15.06
CA CYS A 573 18.16 -63.01 -14.27
C CYS A 573 17.26 -63.89 -15.14
N LEU A 574 16.83 -63.39 -16.30
CA LEU A 574 16.06 -64.17 -17.27
C LEU A 574 16.88 -65.35 -17.80
N LEU A 575 18.14 -65.12 -18.21
CA LEU A 575 19.04 -66.18 -18.66
C LEU A 575 19.29 -67.23 -17.57
N LEU A 576 19.48 -66.81 -16.32
CA LEU A 576 19.62 -67.70 -15.16
C LEU A 576 18.35 -68.53 -14.94
N SER A 577 17.16 -67.92 -15.04
CA SER A 577 15.89 -68.62 -14.90
C SER A 577 15.68 -69.66 -16.01
N LEU A 578 16.03 -69.32 -17.26
CA LEU A 578 16.01 -70.25 -18.39
C LEU A 578 16.99 -71.40 -18.19
N ALA A 579 18.24 -71.10 -17.80
CA ALA A 579 19.24 -72.13 -17.52
C ALA A 579 18.77 -73.08 -16.41
N LEU A 580 18.16 -72.55 -15.35
CA LEU A 580 17.56 -73.34 -14.27
C LEU A 580 16.41 -74.21 -14.77
N MET A 581 15.56 -73.69 -15.66
CA MET A 581 14.44 -74.43 -16.28
C MET A 581 14.90 -75.60 -17.17
N PHE A 582 16.05 -75.48 -17.84
CA PHE A 582 16.62 -76.52 -18.69
C PHE A 582 17.59 -77.46 -17.94
N SER A 583 17.78 -77.24 -16.63
CA SER A 583 18.59 -78.10 -15.75
C SER A 583 17.77 -78.99 -14.80
N VAL A 584 16.45 -79.00 -14.97
CA VAL A 584 15.50 -79.99 -14.43
C VAL A 584 15.08 -80.89 -15.59
#